data_AF-A0A9D6JLR8-F1
#
_entry.id   AF-A0A9D6JLR8-F1
#
_cell.length_a   1.000
_cell.length_b   1.000
_cell.length_c   1.000
_cell.angle_alpha   90.00
_cell.angle_beta   90.00
_cell.angle_gamma   90.00
#
_symmetry.space_group_name_H-M   'P 1'
#
loop_
_entity.id
_entity.type
_entity.pdbx_description
1 polymer ?
#
loop_
_entity_poly.entity_id
_entity_poly.type
_entity_poly.pdbx_seq_one_letter_code
_entity_poly.pdbx_strand_id
1 'polypeptide(L)'
;MNDEPMNVEQQQLKAIREKIDELDNQIQALINERARCAQQVASIKVQAGDTGNFYRAEREAQVLRNIETRNTGPLGNKEMARLFREIMSACLALERPIKVAFLGPSGTYNHVATLKHFGGSIEEAPV
;
A
#
# COMPACT_ATOMS: atom_id res chain seq x y z
N MET A 1 -30.70 -32.94 -10.56
CA MET A 1 -30.03 -31.64 -10.44
C MET A 1 -29.65 -31.24 -11.85
N ASN A 2 -30.28 -30.20 -12.40
CA ASN A 2 -30.07 -29.82 -13.80
C ASN A 2 -28.71 -29.12 -13.92
N ASP A 3 -27.70 -29.84 -14.44
CA ASP A 3 -26.51 -29.21 -14.99
C ASP A 3 -26.85 -28.73 -16.41
N GLU A 4 -27.43 -27.53 -16.50
CA GLU A 4 -27.43 -26.83 -17.78
C GLU A 4 -25.97 -26.50 -18.17
N PRO A 5 -25.56 -26.75 -19.42
CA PRO A 5 -24.22 -26.41 -19.86
C PRO A 5 -24.01 -24.91 -19.73
N MET A 6 -23.02 -24.53 -18.94
CA MET A 6 -22.64 -23.14 -18.69
C MET A 6 -22.43 -22.41 -20.02
N ASN A 7 -23.16 -21.30 -20.25
CA ASN A 7 -23.10 -20.52 -21.49
C ASN A 7 -21.67 -19.97 -21.71
N VAL A 8 -21.28 -19.77 -22.97
CA VAL A 8 -19.99 -19.21 -23.41
C VAL A 8 -19.60 -17.95 -22.62
N GLU A 9 -20.55 -17.04 -22.39
CA GLU A 9 -20.31 -15.84 -21.57
C GLU A 9 -19.89 -16.19 -20.13
N GLN A 10 -20.59 -17.12 -19.50
CA GLN A 10 -20.28 -17.57 -18.14
C GLN A 10 -18.93 -18.28 -18.06
N GLN A 11 -18.55 -19.04 -19.10
CA GLN A 11 -17.22 -19.66 -19.21
C GLN A 11 -16.11 -18.62 -19.36
N GLN A 12 -16.31 -17.60 -20.21
CA GLN A 12 -15.34 -16.51 -20.38
C GLN A 12 -15.16 -15.69 -19.10
N LEU A 13 -16.27 -15.34 -18.44
CA LEU A 13 -16.23 -14.63 -17.16
C LEU A 13 -15.53 -15.44 -16.07
N LYS A 14 -15.79 -16.75 -16.01
CA LYS A 14 -15.12 -17.64 -15.05
C LYS A 14 -13.61 -17.66 -15.27
N ALA A 15 -13.16 -17.84 -16.52
CA ALA A 15 -11.73 -17.86 -16.84
C ALA A 15 -11.03 -16.53 -16.49
N ILE A 16 -11.69 -15.39 -16.72
CA ILE A 16 -11.15 -14.07 -16.35
C ILE A 16 -11.04 -13.95 -14.82
N ARG A 17 -12.05 -14.40 -14.07
CA ARG A 17 -12.04 -14.36 -12.60
C ARG A 17 -10.94 -15.24 -12.02
N GLU A 18 -10.76 -16.46 -12.52
CA GLU A 18 -9.67 -17.34 -12.09
C GLU A 18 -8.30 -16.68 -12.33
N LYS A 19 -8.14 -15.98 -13.45
CA LYS A 19 -6.93 -15.20 -13.72
C LYS A 19 -6.74 -14.02 -12.76
N ILE A 20 -7.83 -13.35 -12.35
CA ILE A 20 -7.78 -12.29 -11.35
C ILE A 20 -7.34 -12.87 -10.00
N ASP A 21 -7.92 -13.99 -9.58
CA ASP A 21 -7.57 -14.65 -8.32
C ASP A 21 -6.08 -15.07 -8.30
N GLU A 22 -5.56 -15.57 -9.43
CA GLU A 22 -4.14 -15.89 -9.57
C GLU A 22 -3.25 -14.64 -9.43
N LEU A 23 -3.62 -13.54 -10.09
CA LEU A 23 -2.90 -12.26 -10.00
C LEU A 23 -2.94 -11.71 -8.57
N ASP A 24 -4.08 -11.79 -7.89
CA ASP A 24 -4.24 -11.31 -6.51
C ASP A 24 -3.34 -12.08 -5.54
N ASN A 25 -3.22 -13.41 -5.71
CA ASN A 25 -2.27 -14.21 -4.94
C ASN A 25 -0.81 -13.78 -5.17
N GLN A 26 -0.43 -13.48 -6.42
CA GLN A 26 0.91 -12.98 -6.74
C GLN A 26 1.16 -11.60 -6.14
N ILE A 27 0.18 -10.69 -6.23
CA ILE A 27 0.25 -9.36 -5.62
C ILE A 27 0.44 -9.48 -4.10
N GLN A 28 -0.34 -10.35 -3.44
CA GLN A 28 -0.22 -10.57 -2.01
C GLN A 28 1.18 -11.10 -1.63
N ALA A 29 1.71 -12.05 -2.39
CA ALA A 29 3.05 -12.58 -2.17
C ALA A 29 4.13 -11.49 -2.30
N LEU A 30 4.04 -10.65 -3.35
CA LEU A 30 4.97 -9.54 -3.58
C LEU A 30 4.89 -8.46 -2.49
N ILE A 31 3.68 -8.16 -2.01
CA ILE A 31 3.49 -7.22 -0.89
C ILE A 31 4.13 -7.78 0.39
N ASN A 32 3.95 -9.06 0.68
CA ASN A 32 4.56 -9.71 1.83
C ASN A 32 6.09 -9.70 1.75
N GLU A 33 6.66 -9.97 0.58
CA GLU A 33 8.10 -9.88 0.36
C GLU A 33 8.62 -8.45 0.56
N ARG A 34 7.91 -7.46 0.01
CA ARG A 34 8.24 -6.04 0.20
C ARG A 34 8.22 -5.65 1.69
N ALA A 35 7.24 -6.13 2.45
CA ALA A 35 7.16 -5.89 3.89
C ALA A 35 8.34 -6.50 4.65
N ARG A 36 8.76 -7.73 4.30
CA ARG A 36 9.96 -8.34 4.88
C ARG A 36 11.23 -7.55 4.59
N CYS A 37 11.38 -7.03 3.37
CA CYS A 37 12.50 -6.15 3.01
C CYS A 37 12.51 -4.88 3.87
N ALA A 38 11.35 -4.28 4.12
CA ALA A 38 11.23 -3.11 4.99
C ALA A 38 11.69 -3.44 6.43
N GLN A 39 11.21 -4.56 7.00
CA GLN A 39 11.65 -5.05 8.32
C GLN A 39 13.16 -5.29 8.41
N GLN A 40 13.78 -5.82 7.36
CA GLN A 40 15.23 -6.01 7.31
C GLN A 40 15.97 -4.66 7.31
N VAL A 41 15.49 -3.68 6.53
CA VAL A 41 16.03 -2.31 6.54
C VAL A 41 15.92 -1.69 7.93
N ALA A 42 14.79 -1.85 8.61
CA ALA A 42 14.62 -1.37 9.98
C ALA A 42 15.61 -2.06 10.94
N SER A 43 15.75 -3.38 10.85
CA SER A 43 16.67 -4.16 11.70
C SER A 43 18.12 -3.70 11.56
N ILE A 44 18.57 -3.45 10.31
CA ILE A 44 19.92 -2.94 10.04
C ILE A 44 20.13 -1.56 10.66
N LYS A 45 19.15 -0.65 10.53
CA LYS A 45 19.22 0.70 11.11
C LYS A 45 19.26 0.68 12.64
N VAL A 46 18.45 -0.17 13.27
CA VAL A 46 18.45 -0.34 14.74
C VAL A 46 19.80 -0.87 15.21
N GLN A 47 20.39 -1.86 14.51
CA GLN A 47 21.72 -2.39 14.82
C GLN A 47 22.83 -1.34 14.64
N ALA A 48 22.67 -0.42 13.70
CA ALA A 48 23.58 0.70 13.48
C ALA A 48 23.40 1.85 14.50
N GLY A 49 22.50 1.71 15.48
CA GLY A 49 22.24 2.70 16.51
C GLY A 49 21.27 3.82 16.09
N ASP A 50 20.66 3.74 14.90
CA ASP A 50 19.64 4.69 14.47
C ASP A 50 18.28 4.26 15.03
N THR A 51 17.91 4.83 16.19
CA THR A 51 16.59 4.67 16.81
C THR A 51 15.59 5.73 16.38
N GLY A 52 15.94 6.56 15.39
CA GLY A 52 15.18 7.72 14.93
C GLY A 52 13.93 7.40 14.09
N ASN A 53 13.43 8.42 13.39
CA ASN A 53 12.26 8.31 12.52
C ASN A 53 12.59 7.47 11.28
N PHE A 54 11.98 6.28 11.15
CA PHE A 54 12.17 5.39 9.99
C PHE A 54 11.55 5.98 8.71
N TYR A 55 10.61 6.92 8.85
CA TYR A 55 10.02 7.65 7.76
C TYR A 55 10.99 8.68 7.14
N ARG A 56 11.20 8.58 5.82
CA ARG A 56 12.05 9.48 5.04
C ARG A 56 11.30 9.96 3.80
N ALA A 57 10.75 11.17 3.85
CA ALA A 57 9.92 11.76 2.79
C ALA A 57 10.62 11.79 1.41
N GLU A 58 11.92 12.08 1.38
CA GLU A 58 12.72 12.06 0.14
C GLU A 58 12.72 10.68 -0.52
N ARG A 59 12.87 9.61 0.28
CA ARG A 59 12.87 8.24 -0.24
C ARG A 59 11.50 7.88 -0.80
N GLU A 60 10.43 8.28 -0.12
CA GLU A 60 9.06 8.05 -0.61
C GLU A 60 8.82 8.76 -1.95
N ALA A 61 9.17 10.06 -2.03
CA ALA A 61 9.03 10.84 -3.25
C ALA A 61 9.78 10.20 -4.43
N GLN A 62 11.00 9.71 -4.18
CA GLN A 62 11.78 9.01 -5.20
C GLN A 62 11.12 7.71 -5.67
N VAL A 63 10.57 6.92 -4.74
CA VAL A 63 9.86 5.67 -5.08
C VAL A 63 8.62 5.98 -5.91
N LEU A 64 7.80 6.95 -5.49
CA LEU A 64 6.59 7.35 -6.22
C LEU A 64 6.91 7.87 -7.62
N ARG A 65 7.93 8.71 -7.78
CA ARG A 65 8.37 9.21 -9.09
C ARG A 65 8.80 8.06 -10.01
N ASN A 66 9.51 7.07 -9.48
CA ASN A 66 9.91 5.89 -10.26
C ASN A 66 8.69 5.05 -10.68
N ILE A 67 7.69 4.93 -9.83
CA ILE A 67 6.43 4.23 -10.14
C ILE A 67 5.68 4.94 -11.26
N GLU A 68 5.53 6.26 -11.17
CA GLU A 68 4.87 7.05 -12.21
C GLU A 68 5.62 6.98 -13.55
N THR A 69 6.95 7.01 -13.53
CA THR A 69 7.79 6.97 -14.74
C THR A 69 7.68 5.65 -15.48
N ARG A 70 7.57 4.53 -14.75
CA ARG A 70 7.48 3.18 -15.35
C ARG A 70 6.04 2.72 -15.61
N ASN A 71 5.04 3.53 -15.28
CA ASN A 71 3.64 3.12 -15.40
C ASN A 71 3.22 3.07 -16.87
N THR A 72 3.06 1.85 -17.39
CA THR A 72 2.57 1.57 -18.76
C THR A 72 1.19 0.89 -18.74
N GLY A 73 0.59 0.76 -17.55
CA GLY A 73 -0.67 0.07 -17.36
C GLY A 73 -1.90 0.93 -17.64
N PRO A 74 -3.10 0.33 -17.59
CA PRO A 74 -4.37 1.04 -17.81
C PRO A 74 -4.76 1.97 -16.65
N LEU A 75 -4.12 1.84 -15.48
CA LEU A 75 -4.33 2.73 -14.35
C LEU A 75 -3.54 4.02 -14.52
N GLY A 76 -4.16 5.16 -14.22
CA GLY A 76 -3.48 6.45 -14.27
C GLY A 76 -2.36 6.57 -13.23
N ASN A 77 -1.34 7.37 -13.53
CA ASN A 77 -0.16 7.56 -12.69
C ASN A 77 -0.49 7.92 -11.23
N LYS A 78 -1.47 8.80 -11.02
CA LYS A 78 -1.88 9.24 -9.68
C LYS A 78 -2.48 8.10 -8.85
N GLU A 79 -3.28 7.23 -9.46
CA GLU A 79 -3.87 6.08 -8.76
C GLU A 79 -2.81 5.04 -8.44
N MET A 80 -1.90 4.77 -9.38
CA MET A 80 -0.79 3.86 -9.13
C MET A 80 0.11 4.38 -7.99
N ALA A 81 0.45 5.67 -8.01
CA ALA A 81 1.22 6.30 -6.93
C ALA A 81 0.49 6.20 -5.57
N ARG A 82 -0.83 6.40 -5.55
CA ARG A 82 -1.65 6.26 -4.34
C ARG A 82 -1.61 4.83 -3.78
N LEU A 83 -1.81 3.81 -4.61
CA LEU A 83 -1.76 2.41 -4.19
C LEU A 83 -0.40 2.07 -3.57
N PHE A 84 0.69 2.48 -4.24
CA PHE A 84 2.01 2.23 -3.70
C PHE A 84 2.29 2.98 -2.40
N ARG A 85 1.76 4.21 -2.23
CA ARG A 85 1.84 4.95 -0.96
C ARG A 85 1.21 4.16 0.19
N GLU A 86 0.02 3.59 -0.01
CA GLU A 86 -0.63 2.75 1.01
C GLU A 86 0.22 1.53 1.35
N ILE A 87 0.79 0.87 0.34
CA ILE A 87 1.71 -0.26 0.57
C ILE A 87 2.95 0.18 1.38
N MET A 88 3.49 1.38 1.14
CA MET A 88 4.60 1.90 1.95
C MET A 88 4.18 2.21 3.37
N SER A 89 3.04 2.85 3.55
CA SER A 89 2.46 3.19 4.85
C SER A 89 2.24 1.94 5.70
N ALA A 90 1.62 0.90 5.12
CA ALA A 90 1.42 -0.38 5.78
C ALA A 90 2.75 -1.06 6.19
N CYS A 91 3.79 -1.00 5.34
CA CYS A 91 5.10 -1.55 5.69
C CYS A 91 5.79 -0.76 6.81
N LEU A 92 5.68 0.56 6.81
CA LEU A 92 6.24 1.42 7.87
C LEU A 92 5.54 1.18 9.21
N ALA A 93 4.22 0.98 9.19
CA ALA A 93 3.43 0.70 10.39
C ALA A 93 3.86 -0.62 11.10
N LEU A 94 4.36 -1.61 10.33
CA LEU A 94 4.95 -2.83 10.90
C LEU A 94 6.28 -2.61 11.63
N GLU A 95 7.01 -1.54 11.30
CA GLU A 95 8.28 -1.19 11.92
C GLU A 95 8.06 -0.37 13.21
N ARG A 96 7.33 0.75 13.08
CA ARG A 96 6.77 1.56 14.17
C ARG A 96 5.55 2.30 13.63
N PRO A 97 4.41 2.31 14.33
CA PRO A 97 3.27 3.15 13.94
C PRO A 97 3.73 4.60 13.79
N ILE A 98 3.44 5.22 12.64
CA ILE A 98 3.73 6.64 12.46
C ILE A 98 2.72 7.40 13.31
N LYS A 99 3.18 8.05 14.39
CA LYS A 99 2.36 8.99 15.14
C LYS A 99 2.20 10.26 14.34
N VAL A 100 0.99 10.52 13.87
CA VAL A 100 0.65 11.76 13.17
C VAL A 100 -0.33 12.55 14.02
N ALA A 101 0.13 13.74 14.41
CA ALA A 101 -0.70 14.69 15.12
C ALA A 101 -1.41 15.61 14.12
N PHE A 102 -2.71 15.81 14.27
CA PHE A 102 -3.50 16.71 13.43
C PHE A 102 -4.41 17.59 14.28
N LEU A 103 -4.68 18.79 13.78
CA LEU A 103 -5.45 19.81 14.50
C LEU A 103 -6.95 19.54 14.40
N GLY A 104 -7.62 19.31 15.53
CA GLY A 104 -9.07 19.11 15.62
C GLY A 104 -9.54 17.65 15.75
N PRO A 105 -10.86 17.41 15.94
CA PRO A 105 -11.39 16.06 16.21
C PRO A 105 -11.32 15.13 14.99
N SER A 106 -11.32 13.81 15.24
CA SER A 106 -11.42 12.78 14.21
C SER A 106 -12.66 12.99 13.34
N GLY A 107 -12.50 12.85 12.03
CA GLY A 107 -13.55 13.07 11.02
C GLY A 107 -13.57 14.47 10.40
N THR A 108 -12.67 15.37 10.79
CA THR A 108 -12.53 16.70 10.19
C THR A 108 -11.71 16.69 8.90
N TYR A 109 -11.70 17.82 8.18
CA TYR A 109 -10.88 17.98 6.96
C TYR A 109 -9.39 17.69 7.22
N ASN A 110 -8.88 18.04 8.39
CA ASN A 110 -7.50 17.78 8.78
C ASN A 110 -7.25 16.29 9.02
N HIS A 111 -8.21 15.59 9.64
CA HIS A 111 -8.16 14.13 9.77
C HIS A 111 -8.12 13.44 8.39
N VAL A 112 -9.00 13.83 7.47
CA VAL A 112 -9.05 13.26 6.11
C VAL A 112 -7.78 13.59 5.31
N ALA A 113 -7.24 14.80 5.45
CA ALA A 113 -5.98 15.21 4.82
C ALA A 113 -4.80 14.39 5.34
N THR A 114 -4.77 14.13 6.64
CA THR A 114 -3.76 13.29 7.32
C THR A 114 -3.81 11.85 6.81
N LEU A 115 -4.98 11.23 6.74
CA LEU A 115 -5.14 9.90 6.16
C LEU A 115 -4.74 9.86 4.67
N LYS A 116 -5.09 10.90 3.91
CA LYS A 116 -4.71 10.99 2.49
C LYS A 116 -3.21 11.15 2.28
N HIS A 117 -2.52 11.82 3.21
CA HIS A 117 -1.10 12.12 3.11
C HIS A 117 -0.22 10.99 3.63
N PHE A 118 -0.58 10.40 4.77
CA PHE A 118 0.24 9.38 5.45
C PHE A 118 -0.28 7.94 5.29
N GLY A 119 -1.45 7.76 4.66
CA GLY A 119 -2.13 6.47 4.52
C GLY A 119 -2.96 6.10 5.74
N GLY A 120 -3.70 4.99 5.64
CA GLY A 120 -4.66 4.56 6.67
C GLY A 120 -4.06 3.87 7.90
N SER A 121 -2.75 3.61 7.93
CA SER A 121 -2.07 2.82 8.98
C SER A 121 -1.25 3.68 9.96
N ILE A 122 -1.81 4.83 10.36
CA ILE A 122 -1.17 5.78 11.28
C ILE A 122 -1.73 5.69 12.70
N GLU A 123 -0.93 6.05 13.70
CA GLU A 123 -1.41 6.26 15.07
C GLU A 123 -1.81 7.74 15.19
N GLU A 124 -3.12 7.97 15.22
CA GLU A 124 -3.71 9.30 15.30
C GLU A 124 -3.53 9.92 16.68
N ALA A 125 -3.01 11.14 16.74
CA ALA A 125 -2.94 11.94 17.95
C ALA A 125 -3.68 13.28 17.72
N PRO A 126 -5.00 13.37 17.97
CA PRO A 126 -5.71 14.64 17.84
C PRO A 126 -5.15 15.66 18.85
N VAL A 127 -4.91 16.89 18.37
CA VAL A 127 -4.42 18.04 19.16
C VAL A 127 -5.42 19.19 19.12
#